data_AF-A0A834IXU6-F1
#
_entry.id   AF-A0A834IXU6-F1
#
_cell.length_a   1.000
_cell.length_b   1.000
_cell.length_c   1.000
_cell.angle_alpha   90.00
_cell.angle_beta   90.00
_cell.angle_gamma   90.00
#
_symmetry.space_group_name_H-M   'P 1'
#
loop_
_entity.id
_entity.type
_entity.pdbx_description
1 polymer ?
#
loop_
_entity_poly.entity_id
_entity_poly.type
_entity_poly.pdbx_seq_one_letter_code
_entity_poly.pdbx_strand_id
1 'polypeptide(L)'
;MNNSDTEEKVLEGDNILINGSFEGDVDTRSELKFERDIESEDEKCKRKCIEKVLVCGSTTLKTWKNFAVSKYGLVADDLRYQIWPLLLEVDPSTDEKIPSLEELADHPEYQQVILDVNRSLKRFPPGIPYEQRVALQDQLAVLILRVILKYPHLRYYQGYHDVAVTFLLVVGEAVAFRIMEKLSTEHLQECMEPTLEKTDYRLNYIYALLYKVDRELYNFMDTAGVGTMFALPWYLTWFGHSLNQYKDVVRLYDFFLATPFLMPLYVATALIIYRRTEILAECCDMVLISASKFYQDYPPDTLEKLVQKRVEKALTERRKNEQIMRNRLRSQRSLWVRLNNHIPPWCVFNRRNKLGLIFAAATVVISYLYYKYGINSRLSLFGTFKT
;
A
#
# COMPACT_ATOMS: atom_id res chain seq x y z
N MET A 1 -53.70 23.94 -22.54
CA MET A 1 -53.62 25.28 -21.93
C MET A 1 -52.51 25.20 -20.89
N ASN A 2 -51.27 25.40 -21.34
CA ASN A 2 -50.49 26.67 -21.33
C ASN A 2 -49.46 26.56 -20.19
N ASN A 3 -48.24 26.16 -20.52
CA ASN A 3 -47.08 27.03 -20.78
C ASN A 3 -46.55 27.68 -19.50
N SER A 4 -45.34 27.31 -19.08
CA SER A 4 -44.15 28.13 -19.31
C SER A 4 -42.92 27.50 -18.66
N ASP A 5 -42.02 27.06 -19.53
CA ASP A 5 -40.61 26.85 -19.26
C ASP A 5 -39.92 28.19 -19.01
N THR A 6 -39.01 28.23 -18.03
CA THR A 6 -37.92 29.20 -18.01
C THR A 6 -36.63 28.49 -17.64
N GLU A 7 -35.87 28.15 -18.67
CA GLU A 7 -34.45 27.79 -18.59
C GLU A 7 -33.63 29.00 -18.12
N GLU A 8 -32.78 28.81 -17.12
CA GLU A 8 -31.65 29.72 -16.88
C GLU A 8 -30.35 28.91 -16.85
N LYS A 9 -29.52 29.17 -17.86
CA LYS A 9 -28.16 28.63 -18.04
C LYS A 9 -27.22 29.25 -17.02
N VAL A 10 -26.41 28.44 -16.35
CA VAL A 10 -25.13 28.88 -15.76
C VAL A 10 -24.01 27.98 -16.27
N LEU A 11 -22.93 28.65 -16.64
CA LEU A 11 -21.79 28.21 -17.43
C LEU A 11 -20.93 27.17 -16.71
N GLU A 12 -20.69 26.04 -17.38
CA GLU A 12 -19.69 25.04 -17.00
C GLU A 12 -18.28 25.52 -17.39
N GLY A 13 -17.44 25.74 -16.38
CA GLY A 13 -16.00 25.91 -16.53
C GLY A 13 -15.31 24.60 -16.19
N ASP A 14 -14.62 24.02 -17.17
CA ASP A 14 -13.86 22.77 -17.04
C ASP A 14 -12.74 22.89 -16.01
N ASN A 15 -12.99 22.41 -14.78
CA ASN A 15 -11.95 22.01 -13.85
C ASN A 15 -11.61 20.55 -14.12
N ILE A 16 -10.44 20.33 -14.71
CA ILE A 16 -9.82 19.00 -14.87
C ILE A 16 -9.43 18.50 -13.48
N LEU A 17 -10.38 17.86 -12.80
CA LEU A 17 -10.11 16.95 -11.70
C LEU A 17 -9.65 15.62 -12.32
N ILE A 18 -8.42 15.23 -11.99
CA ILE A 18 -7.89 13.91 -12.28
C ILE A 18 -8.67 12.92 -11.40
N ASN A 19 -9.85 12.51 -11.87
CA ASN A 19 -10.56 11.35 -11.34
C ASN A 19 -9.78 10.10 -11.78
N GLY A 20 -8.83 9.68 -10.96
CA GLY A 20 -8.35 8.31 -10.94
C GLY A 20 -9.42 7.41 -10.35
N SER A 21 -10.50 7.17 -11.09
CA SER A 21 -11.45 6.11 -10.79
C SER A 21 -10.77 4.77 -11.04
N PHE A 22 -10.20 4.17 -9.99
CA PHE A 22 -9.91 2.75 -9.97
C PHE A 22 -11.25 1.99 -9.99
N GLU A 23 -11.69 1.59 -11.17
CA GLU A 23 -12.75 0.61 -11.35
C GLU A 23 -12.32 -0.74 -10.73
N GLY A 24 -13.14 -1.27 -9.82
CA GLY A 24 -13.09 -2.65 -9.34
C GLY A 24 -11.88 -3.02 -8.48
N ASP A 25 -11.90 -2.66 -7.19
CA ASP A 25 -10.93 -3.10 -6.19
C ASP A 25 -11.06 -4.62 -5.95
N VAL A 26 -10.44 -5.43 -6.81
CA VAL A 26 -10.18 -6.83 -6.52
C VAL A 26 -9.28 -6.83 -5.29
N ASP A 27 -9.80 -7.24 -4.14
CA ASP A 27 -9.06 -7.28 -2.90
C ASP A 27 -7.83 -8.18 -3.04
N THR A 28 -6.66 -7.57 -3.24
CA THR A 28 -5.37 -8.22 -3.47
C THR A 28 -4.70 -8.71 -2.18
N ARG A 29 -5.36 -8.53 -1.02
CA ARG A 29 -4.89 -9.00 0.29
C ARG A 29 -4.76 -10.52 0.32
N SER A 30 -3.63 -10.99 0.82
CA SER A 30 -3.51 -12.38 1.26
C SER A 30 -4.43 -12.68 2.44
N GLU A 31 -5.01 -13.87 2.46
CA GLU A 31 -5.67 -14.42 3.67
C GLU A 31 -4.58 -14.79 4.69
N LEU A 32 -4.74 -14.36 5.96
CA LEU A 32 -3.84 -14.77 7.04
C LEU A 32 -4.22 -16.13 7.57
N LYS A 33 -3.27 -17.05 7.54
CA LYS A 33 -3.36 -18.36 8.15
C LYS A 33 -2.91 -18.28 9.61
N PHE A 34 -3.78 -18.77 10.50
CA PHE A 34 -3.61 -18.80 11.96
C PHE A 34 -3.38 -20.22 12.48
N GLU A 35 -2.84 -21.11 11.64
CA GLU A 35 -2.53 -22.48 12.03
C GLU A 35 -1.61 -22.44 13.27
N ARG A 36 -2.03 -23.12 14.35
CA ARG A 36 -1.21 -23.23 15.56
C ARG A 36 -0.09 -24.21 15.27
N ASP A 37 1.02 -23.71 14.76
CA ASP A 37 2.23 -24.49 14.65
C ASP A 37 2.67 -24.91 16.04
N ILE A 38 2.89 -26.21 16.22
CA ILE A 38 3.48 -26.75 17.44
C ILE A 38 4.89 -26.16 17.56
N GLU A 39 5.19 -25.51 18.69
CA GLU A 39 6.53 -24.99 18.96
C GLU A 39 7.57 -26.10 18.77
N SER A 40 8.59 -25.82 17.95
CA SER A 40 9.76 -26.69 17.81
C SER A 40 10.54 -26.78 19.13
N GLU A 41 11.39 -27.79 19.29
CA GLU A 41 12.20 -27.93 20.51
C GLU A 41 13.12 -26.71 20.74
N ASP A 42 13.62 -26.10 19.67
CA ASP A 42 14.41 -24.86 19.72
C ASP A 42 13.57 -23.66 20.20
N GLU A 43 12.33 -23.53 19.70
CA GLU A 43 11.38 -22.48 20.13
C GLU A 43 11.01 -22.65 21.61
N LYS A 44 10.74 -23.88 22.06
CA LYS A 44 10.46 -24.18 23.48
C LYS A 44 11.64 -23.85 24.38
N CYS A 45 12.86 -24.14 23.92
CA CYS A 45 14.09 -23.79 24.66
C CYS A 45 14.22 -22.27 24.79
N LYS A 46 14.00 -21.53 23.68
CA LYS A 46 14.03 -20.06 23.69
C LYS A 46 12.97 -19.47 24.59
N ARG A 47 11.73 -19.99 24.53
CA ARG A 47 10.61 -19.61 25.38
C ARG A 47 10.97 -19.70 26.87
N LYS A 48 11.49 -20.85 27.31
CA LYS A 48 11.95 -21.05 28.70
C LYS A 48 13.02 -20.05 29.12
N CYS A 49 13.92 -19.67 28.21
CA CYS A 49 14.92 -18.64 28.50
C CYS A 49 14.29 -17.26 28.70
N ILE A 50 13.33 -16.88 27.85
CA ILE A 50 12.59 -15.61 27.97
C ILE A 50 11.79 -15.56 29.27
N GLU A 51 11.04 -16.62 29.59
CA GLU A 51 10.23 -16.73 30.82
C GLU A 51 11.09 -16.60 32.08
N LYS A 52 12.25 -17.26 32.12
CA LYS A 52 13.20 -17.12 33.24
C LYS A 52 13.64 -15.66 33.44
N VAL A 53 13.91 -14.95 32.34
CA VAL A 53 14.36 -13.56 32.38
C VAL A 53 13.23 -12.63 32.83
N LEU A 54 11.99 -12.87 32.39
CA LEU A 54 10.80 -12.13 32.85
C LEU A 54 10.61 -12.24 34.37
N VAL A 55 10.81 -13.44 34.94
CA VAL A 55 10.66 -13.68 36.39
C VAL A 55 11.76 -13.02 37.21
N CYS A 56 12.98 -12.92 36.70
CA CYS A 56 14.13 -12.39 37.46
C CYS A 56 14.08 -10.87 37.69
N GLY A 57 13.27 -10.11 36.94
CA GLY A 57 13.03 -8.67 37.16
C GLY A 57 14.21 -7.71 36.91
N SER A 58 15.46 -8.20 36.80
CA SER A 58 16.67 -7.38 36.60
C SER A 58 16.99 -7.09 35.12
N THR A 59 15.96 -6.84 34.30
CA THR A 59 16.08 -6.89 32.84
C THR A 59 16.37 -5.53 32.21
N THR A 60 17.17 -5.50 31.14
CA THR A 60 17.46 -4.28 30.37
C THR A 60 16.76 -4.30 29.01
N LEU A 61 16.46 -3.13 28.45
CA LEU A 61 15.92 -2.99 27.08
C LEU A 61 16.78 -3.76 26.06
N LYS A 62 18.10 -3.74 26.22
CA LYS A 62 19.04 -4.48 25.36
C LYS A 62 18.78 -5.99 25.36
N THR A 63 18.44 -6.56 26.52
CA THR A 63 18.11 -7.98 26.64
C THR A 63 16.88 -8.32 25.80
N TRP A 64 15.82 -7.52 25.88
CA TRP A 64 14.60 -7.71 25.09
C TRP A 64 14.85 -7.56 23.60
N LYS A 65 15.61 -6.53 23.20
CA LYS A 65 16.01 -6.34 21.81
C LYS A 65 16.78 -7.56 21.25
N ASN A 66 17.70 -8.12 22.03
CA ASN A 66 18.45 -9.31 21.62
C ASN A 66 17.55 -10.54 21.43
N PHE A 67 16.58 -10.77 22.33
CA PHE A 67 15.62 -11.86 22.16
C PHE A 67 14.76 -11.68 20.91
N ALA A 68 14.25 -10.47 20.69
CA ALA A 68 13.39 -10.16 19.56
C ALA A 68 14.14 -10.22 18.21
N VAL A 69 15.41 -9.83 18.17
CA VAL A 69 16.25 -9.91 16.96
C VAL A 69 16.68 -11.34 16.63
N SER A 70 17.07 -12.12 17.63
CA SER A 70 17.56 -13.49 17.44
C SER A 70 16.51 -14.42 16.84
N LYS A 71 16.98 -15.52 16.20
CA LYS A 71 16.18 -16.57 15.55
C LYS A 71 14.91 -16.92 16.33
N TYR A 72 13.76 -17.06 15.67
CA TYR A 72 12.42 -17.28 16.26
C TYR A 72 11.78 -16.08 16.99
N GLY A 73 12.48 -14.96 17.21
CA GLY A 73 11.89 -13.77 17.85
C GLY A 73 11.38 -14.05 19.27
N LEU A 74 10.21 -13.51 19.62
CA LEU A 74 9.61 -13.70 20.94
C LEU A 74 8.76 -14.97 21.05
N VAL A 75 8.76 -15.81 20.00
CA VAL A 75 8.10 -17.12 19.92
C VAL A 75 6.57 -17.03 19.89
N ALA A 76 5.94 -16.54 20.95
CA ALA A 76 4.49 -16.64 21.17
C ALA A 76 3.84 -15.33 21.64
N ASP A 77 2.55 -15.20 21.36
CA ASP A 77 1.78 -13.97 21.61
C ASP A 77 1.65 -13.63 23.10
N ASP A 78 1.65 -14.62 23.99
CA ASP A 78 1.60 -14.38 25.44
C ASP A 78 2.91 -13.81 26.00
N LEU A 79 4.04 -14.09 25.35
CA LEU A 79 5.31 -13.41 25.61
C LEU A 79 5.33 -12.01 24.97
N ARG A 80 4.83 -11.88 23.73
CA ARG A 80 4.71 -10.58 23.04
C ARG A 80 3.82 -9.60 23.80
N TYR A 81 2.72 -10.09 24.37
CA TYR A 81 1.81 -9.35 25.24
C TYR A 81 2.58 -8.60 26.34
N GLN A 82 3.56 -9.25 26.95
CA GLN A 82 4.37 -8.70 28.04
C GLN A 82 5.55 -7.87 27.52
N ILE A 83 6.19 -8.28 26.42
CA ILE A 83 7.50 -7.77 26.00
C ILE A 83 7.40 -6.63 24.99
N TRP A 84 6.39 -6.59 24.11
CA TRP A 84 6.25 -5.47 23.15
C TRP A 84 6.13 -4.10 23.86
N PRO A 85 5.35 -3.97 24.95
CA PRO A 85 5.33 -2.74 25.73
C PRO A 85 6.71 -2.38 26.31
N LEU A 86 7.46 -3.38 26.78
CA LEU A 86 8.82 -3.19 27.33
C LEU A 86 9.83 -2.78 26.25
N LEU A 87 9.73 -3.32 25.03
CA LEU A 87 10.58 -2.95 23.90
C LEU A 87 10.38 -1.48 23.51
N LEU A 88 9.14 -1.02 23.59
CA LEU A 88 8.77 0.35 23.29
C LEU A 88 8.79 1.25 24.52
N GLU A 89 9.14 0.75 25.71
CA GLU A 89 9.15 1.54 26.95
C GLU A 89 7.82 2.30 27.17
N VAL A 90 6.69 1.65 26.84
CA VAL A 90 5.35 2.21 27.03
C VAL A 90 4.72 1.62 28.29
N ASP A 91 4.07 2.48 29.08
CA ASP A 91 3.29 2.06 30.23
C ASP A 91 1.93 1.51 29.75
N PRO A 92 1.58 0.24 30.07
CA PRO A 92 0.27 -0.31 29.75
C PRO A 92 -0.88 0.31 30.55
N SER A 93 -0.64 1.27 31.47
CA SER A 93 -1.69 1.96 32.21
C SER A 93 -2.72 2.64 31.28
N THR A 94 -3.99 2.45 31.66
CA THR A 94 -5.18 2.83 30.90
C THR A 94 -5.82 4.14 31.37
N ASP A 95 -5.09 4.99 32.08
CA ASP A 95 -5.63 6.23 32.67
C ASP A 95 -6.08 7.29 31.63
N GLU A 96 -6.06 6.96 30.35
CA GLU A 96 -6.44 7.87 29.28
C GLU A 96 -7.94 7.88 29.02
N LYS A 97 -8.51 9.08 28.91
CA LYS A 97 -9.90 9.29 28.52
C LYS A 97 -10.16 8.69 27.14
N ILE A 98 -11.02 7.69 27.09
CA ILE A 98 -11.53 7.15 25.82
C ILE A 98 -12.52 8.18 25.24
N PRO A 99 -12.30 8.66 24.00
CA PRO A 99 -13.23 9.57 23.33
C PRO A 99 -14.62 8.94 23.17
N SER A 100 -15.66 9.77 23.11
CA SER A 100 -17.01 9.27 22.82
C SER A 100 -17.12 8.85 21.35
N LEU A 101 -18.08 7.97 21.03
CA LEU A 101 -18.33 7.59 19.63
C LEU A 101 -18.73 8.79 18.76
N GLU A 102 -19.39 9.78 19.33
CA GLU A 102 -19.75 11.04 18.65
C GLU A 102 -18.49 11.83 18.29
N GLU A 103 -17.55 11.98 19.23
CA GLU A 103 -16.26 12.66 18.98
C GLU A 103 -15.45 11.95 17.88
N LEU A 104 -15.51 10.62 17.81
CA LEU A 104 -14.84 9.84 16.77
C LEU A 104 -15.52 9.97 15.41
N ALA A 105 -16.84 9.98 15.37
CA ALA A 105 -17.63 10.07 14.14
C ALA A 105 -17.49 11.44 13.44
N ASP A 106 -17.22 12.50 14.20
CA ASP A 106 -16.99 13.84 13.66
C ASP A 106 -15.60 13.99 12.99
N HIS A 107 -14.72 13.00 13.11
CA HIS A 107 -13.38 13.08 12.51
C HIS A 107 -13.44 13.03 10.96
N PRO A 108 -12.72 13.91 10.23
CA PRO A 108 -12.78 13.97 8.77
C PRO A 108 -12.43 12.65 8.07
N GLU A 109 -11.52 11.87 8.67
CA GLU A 109 -11.04 10.59 8.13
C GLU A 109 -11.86 9.38 8.62
N TYR A 110 -12.93 9.58 9.42
CA TYR A 110 -13.76 8.51 9.99
C TYR A 110 -14.23 7.50 8.93
N GLN A 111 -14.84 8.00 7.86
CA GLN A 111 -15.43 7.13 6.84
C GLN A 111 -14.38 6.30 6.10
N GLN A 112 -13.19 6.87 5.87
CA GLN A 112 -12.08 6.15 5.23
C GLN A 112 -11.56 5.03 6.14
N VAL A 113 -11.43 5.30 7.44
CA VAL A 113 -11.00 4.28 8.42
C VAL A 113 -12.00 3.13 8.47
N ILE A 114 -13.30 3.41 8.56
CA ILE A 114 -14.34 2.38 8.58
C ILE A 114 -14.33 1.53 7.31
N LEU A 115 -14.19 2.16 6.12
CA LEU A 115 -14.10 1.43 4.86
C LEU A 115 -12.89 0.47 4.82
N ASP A 116 -11.75 0.92 5.31
CA ASP A 116 -10.53 0.12 5.35
C ASP A 116 -10.61 -1.04 6.35
N VAL A 117 -11.13 -0.77 7.55
CA VAL A 117 -11.37 -1.77 8.59
C VAL A 117 -12.35 -2.84 8.10
N ASN A 118 -13.41 -2.44 7.38
CA ASN A 118 -14.34 -3.39 6.77
C ASN A 118 -13.68 -4.26 5.69
N ARG A 119 -12.70 -3.73 4.96
CA ARG A 119 -11.90 -4.51 3.98
C ARG A 119 -10.86 -5.44 4.65
N SER A 120 -10.56 -5.25 5.93
CA SER A 120 -9.57 -6.07 6.68
C SER A 120 -10.11 -7.41 7.21
N LEU A 121 -11.36 -7.79 6.87
CA LEU A 121 -12.02 -9.01 7.37
C LEU A 121 -11.19 -10.30 7.21
N LYS A 122 -10.43 -10.44 6.12
CA LYS A 122 -9.56 -11.60 5.84
C LYS A 122 -8.32 -11.69 6.74
N ARG A 123 -8.07 -10.66 7.55
CA ARG A 123 -6.95 -10.59 8.51
C ARG A 123 -7.35 -11.07 9.91
N PHE A 124 -8.63 -11.27 10.17
CA PHE A 124 -9.08 -11.85 11.44
C PHE A 124 -9.04 -13.38 11.37
N PRO A 125 -8.83 -14.07 12.50
CA PRO A 125 -8.83 -15.53 12.52
C PRO A 125 -10.14 -16.10 11.95
N PRO A 126 -10.09 -17.05 11.01
CA PRO A 126 -11.30 -17.53 10.32
C PRO A 126 -12.27 -18.27 11.25
N GLY A 127 -11.78 -18.77 12.39
CA GLY A 127 -12.55 -19.54 13.37
C GLY A 127 -13.24 -18.75 14.48
N ILE A 128 -13.14 -17.41 14.52
CA ILE A 128 -13.89 -16.63 15.52
C ILE A 128 -15.34 -16.40 15.08
N PRO A 129 -16.30 -16.38 16.03
CA PRO A 129 -17.68 -16.00 15.75
C PRO A 129 -17.78 -14.63 15.06
N TYR A 130 -18.78 -14.47 14.20
CA TYR A 130 -18.99 -13.22 13.45
C TYR A 130 -19.14 -12.01 14.38
N GLU A 131 -19.90 -12.14 15.48
CA GLU A 131 -20.08 -11.06 16.47
C GLU A 131 -18.75 -10.62 17.09
N GLN A 132 -17.87 -11.58 17.42
CA GLN A 132 -16.54 -11.28 17.96
C GLN A 132 -15.66 -10.57 16.91
N ARG A 133 -15.81 -10.93 15.63
CA ARG A 133 -15.10 -10.27 14.53
C ARG A 133 -15.55 -8.82 14.37
N VAL A 134 -16.86 -8.56 14.41
CA VAL A 134 -17.41 -7.20 14.36
C VAL A 134 -16.91 -6.38 15.54
N ALA A 135 -16.92 -6.94 16.75
CA ALA A 135 -16.37 -6.27 17.93
C ALA A 135 -14.88 -5.90 17.77
N LEU A 136 -14.07 -6.79 17.17
CA LEU A 136 -12.66 -6.48 16.88
C LEU A 136 -12.49 -5.40 15.81
N GLN A 137 -13.38 -5.35 14.81
CA GLN A 137 -13.39 -4.27 13.83
C GLN A 137 -13.73 -2.92 14.47
N ASP A 138 -14.73 -2.90 15.36
CA ASP A 138 -15.08 -1.70 16.11
C ASP A 138 -13.91 -1.24 16.99
N GLN A 139 -13.27 -2.16 17.72
CA GLN A 139 -12.06 -1.88 18.50
C GLN A 139 -10.92 -1.35 17.62
N LEU A 140 -10.72 -1.90 16.43
CA LEU A 140 -9.69 -1.44 15.49
C LEU A 140 -9.98 -0.02 14.98
N ALA A 141 -11.23 0.27 14.65
CA ALA A 141 -11.64 1.61 14.21
C ALA A 141 -11.42 2.63 15.34
N VAL A 142 -11.88 2.30 16.55
CA VAL A 142 -11.68 3.12 17.76
C VAL A 142 -10.20 3.34 18.02
N LEU A 143 -9.37 2.29 17.98
CA LEU A 143 -7.92 2.37 18.14
C LEU A 143 -7.28 3.37 17.17
N ILE A 144 -7.58 3.26 15.88
CA ILE A 144 -7.01 4.12 14.83
C ILE A 144 -7.46 5.58 15.02
N LEU A 145 -8.77 5.78 15.20
CA LEU A 145 -9.37 7.11 15.32
C LEU A 145 -8.89 7.82 16.58
N ARG A 146 -8.74 7.10 17.70
CA ARG A 146 -8.19 7.63 18.95
C ARG A 146 -6.80 8.23 18.76
N VAL A 147 -5.92 7.56 18.00
CA VAL A 147 -4.56 8.06 17.74
C VAL A 147 -4.60 9.34 16.91
N ILE A 148 -5.30 9.35 15.77
CA ILE A 148 -5.32 10.52 14.88
C ILE A 148 -6.10 11.70 15.48
N LEU A 149 -7.11 11.44 16.31
CA LEU A 149 -7.81 12.48 17.07
C LEU A 149 -6.89 13.14 18.11
N LYS A 150 -6.09 12.34 18.81
CA LYS A 150 -5.11 12.84 19.79
C LYS A 150 -3.97 13.62 19.15
N TYR A 151 -3.60 13.26 17.92
CA TYR A 151 -2.51 13.88 17.17
C TYR A 151 -3.00 14.45 15.83
N PRO A 152 -3.65 15.64 15.80
CA PRO A 152 -4.28 16.20 14.60
C PRO A 152 -3.34 16.54 13.43
N HIS A 153 -2.03 16.49 13.67
CA HIS A 153 -1.01 16.69 12.63
C HIS A 153 -0.70 15.40 11.86
N LEU A 154 -1.07 14.24 12.39
CA LEU A 154 -0.93 12.95 11.73
C LEU A 154 -2.16 12.71 10.84
N ARG A 155 -1.91 12.13 9.67
CA ARG A 155 -2.94 11.75 8.70
C ARG A 155 -3.02 10.24 8.57
N TYR A 156 -4.25 9.75 8.47
CA TYR A 156 -4.48 8.35 8.18
C TYR A 156 -4.00 8.02 6.76
N TYR A 157 -3.21 6.95 6.64
CA TYR A 157 -2.82 6.40 5.33
C TYR A 157 -3.40 4.99 5.14
N GLN A 158 -3.71 4.64 3.89
CA GLN A 158 -4.23 3.32 3.55
C GLN A 158 -3.14 2.26 3.79
N GLY A 159 -3.39 1.38 4.76
CA GLY A 159 -2.45 0.36 5.24
C GLY A 159 -2.13 0.48 6.73
N TYR A 160 -2.41 1.62 7.36
CA TYR A 160 -2.22 1.80 8.80
C TYR A 160 -3.05 0.81 9.63
N HIS A 161 -4.24 0.44 9.15
CA HIS A 161 -5.09 -0.58 9.77
C HIS A 161 -4.45 -1.98 9.79
N ASP A 162 -3.68 -2.36 8.76
CA ASP A 162 -2.96 -3.64 8.72
C ASP A 162 -1.87 -3.68 9.82
N VAL A 163 -1.30 -2.51 10.17
CA VAL A 163 -0.37 -2.39 11.30
C VAL A 163 -1.11 -2.49 12.64
N ALA A 164 -2.15 -1.67 12.82
CA ALA A 164 -2.90 -1.57 14.06
C ALA A 164 -3.60 -2.90 14.45
N VAL A 165 -4.15 -3.65 13.48
CA VAL A 165 -4.84 -4.92 13.76
C VAL A 165 -3.90 -5.96 14.35
N THR A 166 -2.63 -5.99 13.91
CA THR A 166 -1.64 -6.93 14.45
C THR A 166 -1.38 -6.67 15.93
N PHE A 167 -1.27 -5.40 16.34
CA PHE A 167 -1.15 -5.04 17.75
C PHE A 167 -2.43 -5.34 18.53
N LEU A 168 -3.59 -5.01 17.97
CA LEU A 168 -4.88 -5.31 18.61
C LEU A 168 -5.01 -6.81 18.92
N LEU A 169 -4.64 -7.68 17.99
CA LEU A 169 -4.74 -9.13 18.15
C LEU A 169 -3.77 -9.70 19.20
N VAL A 170 -2.59 -9.10 19.37
CA VAL A 170 -1.55 -9.60 20.29
C VAL A 170 -1.67 -9.00 21.70
N VAL A 171 -1.80 -7.68 21.80
CA VAL A 171 -1.72 -6.97 23.09
C VAL A 171 -3.08 -6.44 23.59
N GLY A 172 -4.13 -6.54 22.78
CA GLY A 172 -5.45 -5.98 23.09
C GLY A 172 -5.52 -4.45 22.97
N GLU A 173 -6.73 -3.90 23.02
CA GLU A 173 -6.99 -2.50 22.65
C GLU A 173 -6.18 -1.48 23.46
N ALA A 174 -6.17 -1.60 24.79
CA ALA A 174 -5.58 -0.58 25.66
C ALA A 174 -4.07 -0.43 25.46
N VAL A 175 -3.37 -1.56 25.40
CA VAL A 175 -1.92 -1.59 25.17
C VAL A 175 -1.59 -1.29 23.71
N ALA A 176 -2.40 -1.79 22.76
CA ALA A 176 -2.24 -1.48 21.34
C ALA A 176 -2.31 0.02 21.09
N PHE A 177 -3.21 0.75 21.78
CA PHE A 177 -3.28 2.20 21.69
C PHE A 177 -1.97 2.88 22.06
N ARG A 178 -1.35 2.50 23.19
CA ARG A 178 -0.04 3.06 23.62
C ARG A 178 1.07 2.76 22.64
N ILE A 179 1.10 1.53 22.12
CA ILE A 179 2.07 1.12 21.12
C ILE A 179 1.89 1.94 19.83
N MET A 180 0.67 2.03 19.32
CA MET A 180 0.36 2.77 18.10
C MET A 180 0.60 4.26 18.27
N GLU A 181 0.30 4.86 19.42
CA GLU A 181 0.65 6.24 19.76
C GLU A 181 2.16 6.49 19.60
N LYS A 182 2.99 5.64 20.21
CA LYS A 182 4.45 5.77 20.11
C LYS A 182 4.95 5.54 18.69
N LEU A 183 4.49 4.49 18.02
CA LEU A 183 4.91 4.20 16.65
C LEU A 183 4.49 5.31 15.67
N SER A 184 3.30 5.88 15.82
CA SER A 184 2.78 6.93 14.95
C SER A 184 3.47 8.27 15.12
N THR A 185 4.01 8.54 16.31
CA THR A 185 4.80 9.75 16.58
C THR A 185 6.30 9.57 16.30
N GLU A 186 6.75 8.34 16.09
CA GLU A 186 8.14 8.00 15.80
C GLU A 186 8.26 7.27 14.44
N HIS A 187 8.15 5.94 14.43
CA HIS A 187 8.54 5.09 13.32
C HIS A 187 7.68 5.29 12.06
N LEU A 188 6.40 5.57 12.24
CA LEU A 188 5.40 5.72 11.18
C LEU A 188 5.08 7.19 10.88
N GLN A 189 5.71 8.14 11.59
CA GLN A 189 5.39 9.57 11.47
C GLN A 189 5.48 10.05 10.01
N GLU A 190 6.53 9.65 9.29
CA GLU A 190 6.73 10.03 7.88
C GLU A 190 5.72 9.39 6.92
N CYS A 191 5.11 8.27 7.31
CA CYS A 191 4.01 7.64 6.56
C CYS A 191 2.68 8.35 6.80
N MET A 192 2.54 9.07 7.92
CA MET A 192 1.34 9.78 8.35
C MET A 192 1.40 11.28 8.01
N GLU A 193 2.28 11.70 7.11
CA GLU A 193 2.28 13.08 6.62
C GLU A 193 1.16 13.33 5.61
N PRO A 194 0.74 14.59 5.40
CA PRO A 194 -0.26 14.93 4.38
C PRO A 194 0.10 14.51 2.96
N THR A 195 1.39 14.35 2.67
CA THR A 195 1.89 13.86 1.38
C THR A 195 2.81 12.66 1.57
N LEU A 196 2.80 11.73 0.62
CA LEU A 196 3.69 10.56 0.62
C LEU A 196 5.13 10.88 0.16
N GLU A 197 5.51 12.17 0.03
CA GLU A 197 6.80 12.55 -0.53
C GLU A 197 7.98 12.04 0.30
N LYS A 198 7.89 12.12 1.63
CA LYS A 198 8.93 11.56 2.52
C LYS A 198 8.98 10.04 2.42
N THR A 199 7.83 9.39 2.38
CA THR A 199 7.75 7.94 2.22
C THR A 199 8.37 7.49 0.89
N ASP A 200 8.02 8.14 -0.23
CA ASP A 200 8.61 7.87 -1.55
C ASP A 200 10.13 8.09 -1.55
N TYR A 201 10.58 9.17 -0.89
CA TYR A 201 11.99 9.42 -0.67
C TYR A 201 12.68 8.27 0.06
N ARG A 202 12.11 7.77 1.18
CA ARG A 202 12.67 6.64 1.94
C ARG A 202 12.80 5.37 1.11
N LEU A 203 11.84 5.06 0.23
CA LEU A 203 11.93 3.86 -0.60
C LEU A 203 13.17 3.83 -1.51
N ASN A 204 13.77 4.98 -1.82
CA ASN A 204 14.99 5.04 -2.65
C ASN A 204 16.23 4.46 -1.94
N TYR A 205 16.18 4.24 -0.62
CA TYR A 205 17.22 3.50 0.10
C TYR A 205 17.38 2.07 -0.41
N ILE A 206 16.31 1.44 -0.91
CA ILE A 206 16.36 0.09 -1.51
C ILE A 206 17.34 0.07 -2.69
N TYR A 207 17.26 1.04 -3.59
CA TYR A 207 18.18 1.12 -4.73
C TYR A 207 19.60 1.50 -4.31
N ALA A 208 19.77 2.34 -3.30
CA ALA A 208 21.09 2.65 -2.76
C ALA A 208 21.76 1.40 -2.14
N LEU A 209 20.99 0.58 -1.45
CA LEU A 209 21.43 -0.71 -0.90
C LEU A 209 21.77 -1.70 -2.02
N LEU A 210 20.88 -1.88 -3.01
CA LEU A 210 21.15 -2.73 -4.16
C LEU A 210 22.42 -2.30 -4.89
N TYR A 211 22.64 -1.00 -5.09
CA TYR A 211 23.86 -0.48 -5.73
C TYR A 211 25.15 -0.93 -5.02
N LYS A 212 25.10 -1.08 -3.69
CA LYS A 212 26.23 -1.47 -2.84
C LYS A 212 26.39 -2.98 -2.71
N VAL A 213 25.29 -3.69 -2.47
CA VAL A 213 25.31 -5.13 -2.20
C VAL A 213 25.33 -5.94 -3.49
N ASP A 214 24.55 -5.52 -4.49
CA ASP A 214 24.33 -6.27 -5.71
C ASP A 214 24.17 -5.36 -6.93
N ARG A 215 25.32 -5.01 -7.51
CA ARG A 215 25.40 -4.08 -8.63
C ARG A 215 24.70 -4.58 -9.89
N GLU A 216 24.71 -5.88 -10.14
CA GLU A 216 24.10 -6.44 -11.34
C GLU A 216 22.57 -6.34 -11.26
N LEU A 217 21.99 -6.71 -10.11
CA LEU A 217 20.55 -6.59 -9.89
C LEU A 217 20.10 -5.13 -9.91
N TYR A 218 20.89 -4.23 -9.30
CA TYR A 218 20.66 -2.79 -9.39
C TYR A 218 20.56 -2.30 -10.84
N ASN A 219 21.55 -2.63 -11.68
CA ASN A 219 21.60 -2.18 -13.07
C ASN A 219 20.41 -2.72 -13.87
N PHE A 220 20.05 -3.98 -13.65
CA PHE A 220 18.89 -4.61 -14.28
C PHE A 220 17.59 -3.88 -13.92
N MET A 221 17.32 -3.68 -12.63
CA MET A 221 16.10 -3.02 -12.15
C MET A 221 16.03 -1.53 -12.54
N ASP A 222 17.17 -0.83 -12.57
CA ASP A 222 17.23 0.58 -13.00
C ASP A 222 16.96 0.70 -14.50
N THR A 223 17.56 -0.17 -15.31
CA THR A 223 17.36 -0.19 -16.78
C THR A 223 15.94 -0.56 -17.16
N ALA A 224 15.35 -1.51 -16.43
CA ALA A 224 13.97 -1.94 -16.63
C ALA A 224 12.94 -0.89 -16.15
N GLY A 225 13.35 0.16 -15.44
CA GLY A 225 12.46 1.23 -14.98
C GLY A 225 11.45 0.78 -13.93
N VAL A 226 11.79 -0.24 -13.11
CA VAL A 226 10.87 -0.82 -12.11
C VAL A 226 10.39 0.21 -11.08
N GLY A 227 11.25 1.18 -10.72
CA GLY A 227 10.95 2.19 -9.71
C GLY A 227 10.83 1.59 -8.31
N THR A 228 10.29 2.35 -7.36
CA THR A 228 10.23 1.97 -5.93
C THR A 228 8.84 1.60 -5.43
N MET A 229 7.79 1.88 -6.22
CA MET A 229 6.39 1.78 -5.79
C MET A 229 5.97 0.36 -5.43
N PHE A 230 6.63 -0.68 -5.96
CA PHE A 230 6.36 -2.07 -5.62
C PHE A 230 6.61 -2.38 -4.13
N ALA A 231 7.51 -1.64 -3.48
CA ALA A 231 7.87 -1.83 -2.07
C ALA A 231 7.02 -0.96 -1.12
N LEU A 232 6.22 -0.03 -1.65
CA LEU A 232 5.39 0.85 -0.85
C LEU A 232 4.39 0.08 0.05
N PRO A 233 3.65 -0.94 -0.44
CA PRO A 233 2.75 -1.70 0.41
C PRO A 233 3.49 -2.45 1.53
N TRP A 234 4.71 -2.95 1.25
CA TRP A 234 5.53 -3.64 2.24
C TRP A 234 5.97 -2.71 3.36
N TYR A 235 6.42 -1.51 3.00
CA TYR A 235 6.87 -0.50 3.95
C TYR A 235 5.72 0.05 4.80
N LEU A 236 4.59 0.41 4.18
CA LEU A 236 3.43 1.00 4.87
C LEU A 236 2.72 0.04 5.83
N THR A 237 2.73 -1.26 5.51
CA THR A 237 1.99 -2.29 6.28
C THR A 237 2.90 -3.21 7.10
N TRP A 238 4.20 -2.91 7.18
CA TRP A 238 5.20 -3.79 7.78
C TRP A 238 5.07 -5.25 7.29
N PHE A 239 4.84 -5.41 5.99
CA PHE A 239 4.59 -6.70 5.31
C PHE A 239 3.34 -7.45 5.76
N GLY A 240 2.55 -6.94 6.72
CA GLY A 240 1.33 -7.56 7.21
C GLY A 240 0.30 -7.81 6.10
N HIS A 241 0.32 -6.98 5.05
CA HIS A 241 -0.53 -7.15 3.88
C HIS A 241 -0.04 -8.24 2.89
N SER A 242 1.24 -8.55 2.87
CA SER A 242 1.87 -9.37 1.83
C SER A 242 2.22 -10.79 2.28
N LEU A 243 2.32 -11.02 3.60
CA LEU A 243 2.57 -12.34 4.15
C LEU A 243 1.25 -13.09 4.38
N ASN A 244 1.31 -14.41 4.23
CA ASN A 244 0.15 -15.29 4.37
C ASN A 244 0.11 -15.96 5.75
N GLN A 245 1.24 -16.03 6.45
CA GLN A 245 1.34 -16.69 7.74
C GLN A 245 1.36 -15.64 8.85
N TYR A 246 0.41 -15.72 9.77
CA TYR A 246 0.37 -14.81 10.92
C TYR A 246 1.65 -14.87 11.75
N LYS A 247 2.20 -16.09 11.95
CA LYS A 247 3.46 -16.34 12.67
C LYS A 247 4.63 -15.53 12.09
N ASP A 248 4.73 -15.43 10.77
CA ASP A 248 5.79 -14.65 10.11
C ASP A 248 5.60 -13.14 10.29
N VAL A 249 4.35 -12.67 10.28
CA VAL A 249 4.02 -11.25 10.52
C VAL A 249 4.44 -10.85 11.93
N VAL A 250 3.99 -11.57 12.97
CA VAL A 250 4.34 -11.22 14.35
C VAL A 250 5.83 -11.39 14.64
N ARG A 251 6.51 -12.32 13.94
CA ARG A 251 7.98 -12.45 13.98
C ARG A 251 8.71 -11.24 13.39
N LEU A 252 8.19 -10.67 12.30
CA LEU A 252 8.72 -9.41 11.76
C LEU A 252 8.49 -8.25 12.72
N TYR A 253 7.35 -8.22 13.42
CA TYR A 253 7.06 -7.16 14.39
C TYR A 253 8.00 -7.23 15.58
N ASP A 254 8.32 -8.42 16.08
CA ASP A 254 9.38 -8.61 17.08
C ASP A 254 10.68 -7.94 16.61
N PHE A 255 11.08 -8.16 15.35
CA PHE A 255 12.29 -7.59 14.78
C PHE A 255 12.22 -6.06 14.60
N PHE A 256 11.13 -5.53 14.05
CA PHE A 256 10.98 -4.09 13.80
C PHE A 256 10.92 -3.27 15.09
N LEU A 257 10.22 -3.75 16.11
CA LEU A 257 10.17 -3.09 17.43
C LEU A 257 11.55 -3.04 18.11
N ALA A 258 12.42 -3.99 17.80
CA ALA A 258 13.74 -4.09 18.40
C ALA A 258 14.85 -3.37 17.61
N THR A 259 14.55 -2.86 16.41
CA THR A 259 15.54 -2.32 15.47
C THR A 259 15.21 -0.88 15.05
N PRO A 260 16.15 -0.13 14.43
CA PRO A 260 15.88 1.23 13.97
C PRO A 260 14.77 1.30 12.92
N PHE A 261 14.03 2.41 12.87
CA PHE A 261 12.81 2.56 12.06
C PHE A 261 12.97 2.32 10.53
N LEU A 262 14.18 2.48 9.98
CA LEU A 262 14.45 2.21 8.56
C LEU A 262 14.65 0.72 8.24
N MET A 263 14.71 -0.15 9.25
CA MET A 263 14.95 -1.59 9.09
C MET A 263 13.98 -2.30 8.13
N PRO A 264 12.68 -1.96 8.03
CA PRO A 264 11.79 -2.52 7.02
C PRO A 264 12.32 -2.39 5.57
N LEU A 265 13.06 -1.33 5.25
CA LEU A 265 13.66 -1.13 3.91
C LEU A 265 14.85 -2.08 3.68
N TYR A 266 15.60 -2.40 4.73
CA TYR A 266 16.69 -3.37 4.69
C TYR A 266 16.14 -4.79 4.53
N VAL A 267 15.04 -5.10 5.23
CA VAL A 267 14.30 -6.37 5.04
C VAL A 267 13.75 -6.48 3.62
N ALA A 268 13.16 -5.42 3.07
CA ALA A 268 12.71 -5.39 1.68
C ALA A 268 13.87 -5.67 0.70
N THR A 269 15.02 -5.02 0.91
CA THR A 269 16.21 -5.22 0.06
C THR A 269 16.75 -6.65 0.18
N ALA A 270 16.85 -7.18 1.39
CA ALA A 270 17.25 -8.56 1.64
C ALA A 270 16.29 -9.55 0.97
N LEU A 271 14.99 -9.30 1.01
CA LEU A 271 13.99 -10.12 0.33
C LEU A 271 14.14 -10.08 -1.20
N ILE A 272 14.39 -8.91 -1.78
CA ILE A 272 14.63 -8.76 -3.23
C ILE A 272 15.86 -9.56 -3.67
N ILE A 273 16.97 -9.44 -2.92
CA ILE A 273 18.21 -10.17 -3.22
C ILE A 273 18.03 -11.67 -3.01
N TYR A 274 17.36 -12.08 -1.93
CA TYR A 274 17.07 -13.48 -1.68
C TYR A 274 16.26 -14.11 -2.82
N ARG A 275 15.23 -13.40 -3.30
CA ARG A 275 14.42 -13.82 -4.46
C ARG A 275 15.16 -13.75 -5.80
N ARG A 276 16.36 -13.18 -5.86
CA ARG A 276 17.23 -13.27 -7.04
C ARG A 276 17.76 -14.70 -7.24
N THR A 277 18.03 -15.43 -6.16
CA THR A 277 18.72 -16.73 -6.19
C THR A 277 17.81 -17.97 -6.07
N GLU A 278 16.51 -17.81 -5.76
CA GLU A 278 15.59 -18.92 -5.44
C GLU A 278 14.18 -18.66 -6.03
N ILE A 279 13.38 -19.58 -6.64
CA ILE A 279 13.29 -21.05 -6.63
C ILE A 279 14.16 -21.72 -5.58
N LEU A 280 13.66 -21.77 -4.35
CA LEU A 280 13.89 -22.75 -3.27
C LEU A 280 13.35 -22.18 -1.95
N ALA A 281 13.11 -23.08 -1.00
CA ALA A 281 12.17 -22.92 0.09
C ALA A 281 12.85 -22.50 1.40
N GLU A 282 12.16 -21.62 2.14
CA GLU A 282 12.21 -21.37 3.60
C GLU A 282 13.34 -20.51 4.22
N CYS A 283 12.95 -19.38 4.82
CA CYS A 283 12.94 -19.10 6.28
C CYS A 283 13.03 -17.57 6.52
N CYS A 284 12.03 -16.99 7.20
CA CYS A 284 11.98 -15.56 7.54
C CYS A 284 13.28 -15.06 8.20
N ASP A 285 13.89 -15.87 9.06
CA ASP A 285 15.11 -15.49 9.80
C ASP A 285 16.33 -15.25 8.88
N MET A 286 16.45 -15.92 7.74
CA MET A 286 17.58 -15.70 6.82
C MET A 286 17.55 -14.30 6.18
N VAL A 287 16.35 -13.83 5.85
CA VAL A 287 16.14 -12.46 5.34
C VAL A 287 16.47 -11.44 6.43
N LEU A 288 16.06 -11.69 7.68
CA LEU A 288 16.33 -10.79 8.81
C LEU A 288 17.82 -10.71 9.17
N ILE A 289 18.55 -11.83 9.09
CA ILE A 289 20.01 -11.87 9.28
C ILE A 289 20.69 -11.03 8.18
N SER A 290 20.29 -11.21 6.93
CA SER A 290 20.84 -10.45 5.80
C SER A 290 20.56 -8.95 5.94
N ALA A 291 19.34 -8.58 6.33
CA ALA A 291 18.96 -7.19 6.60
C ALA A 291 19.81 -6.56 7.71
N SER A 292 20.02 -7.28 8.82
CA SER A 292 20.88 -6.84 9.92
C SER A 292 22.32 -6.61 9.47
N LYS A 293 22.86 -7.51 8.65
CA LYS A 293 24.20 -7.37 8.06
C LYS A 293 24.28 -6.15 7.15
N PHE A 294 23.30 -5.94 6.28
CA PHE A 294 23.26 -4.76 5.40
C PHE A 294 23.21 -3.46 6.19
N TYR A 295 22.46 -3.42 7.31
CA TYR A 295 22.42 -2.24 8.17
C TYR A 295 23.77 -1.93 8.83
N GLN A 296 24.51 -2.97 9.23
CA GLN A 296 25.85 -2.83 9.79
C GLN A 296 26.88 -2.40 8.74
N ASP A 297 26.86 -3.03 7.57
CA ASP A 297 27.81 -2.78 6.48
C ASP A 297 27.55 -1.43 5.78
N TYR A 298 26.27 -1.03 5.70
CA TYR A 298 25.81 0.15 4.98
C TYR A 298 24.81 0.99 5.82
N PRO A 299 25.25 1.65 6.90
CA PRO A 299 24.36 2.50 7.69
C PRO A 299 23.69 3.61 6.86
N PRO A 300 22.48 4.07 7.22
CA PRO A 300 21.70 5.04 6.44
C PRO A 300 22.48 6.28 5.99
N ASP A 301 23.28 6.87 6.87
CA ASP A 301 24.08 8.07 6.59
C ASP A 301 25.08 7.87 5.44
N THR A 302 25.59 6.65 5.28
CA THR A 302 26.52 6.30 4.19
C THR A 302 25.84 6.19 2.83
N LEU A 303 24.52 5.99 2.83
CA LEU A 303 23.70 5.80 1.63
C LEU A 303 23.02 7.09 1.19
N GLU A 304 22.87 8.06 2.08
CA GLU A 304 22.14 9.31 1.85
C GLU A 304 22.58 10.04 0.57
N LYS A 305 23.89 10.14 0.30
CA LYS A 305 24.40 10.74 -0.94
C LYS A 305 23.97 9.98 -2.21
N LEU A 306 23.86 8.66 -2.15
CA LEU A 306 23.38 7.84 -3.27
C LEU A 306 21.88 8.01 -3.47
N VAL A 307 21.11 8.08 -2.37
CA VAL A 307 19.67 8.33 -2.39
C VAL A 307 19.38 9.70 -3.01
N GLN A 308 20.03 10.76 -2.53
CA GLN A 308 19.88 12.12 -3.07
C GLN A 308 20.19 12.16 -4.58
N LYS A 309 21.32 11.57 -4.99
CA LYS A 309 21.70 11.50 -6.41
C LYS A 309 20.65 10.77 -7.26
N ARG A 310 20.05 9.69 -6.74
CA ARG A 310 19.00 8.95 -7.44
C ARG A 310 17.72 9.78 -7.57
N VAL A 311 17.29 10.41 -6.49
CA VAL A 311 16.10 11.27 -6.47
C VAL A 311 16.27 12.45 -7.43
N GLU A 312 17.42 13.11 -7.41
CA GLU A 312 17.76 14.18 -8.35
C GLU A 312 17.72 13.69 -9.80
N LYS A 313 18.33 12.54 -10.09
CA LYS A 313 18.27 11.92 -11.43
C LYS A 313 16.83 11.71 -11.86
N ALA A 314 15.99 11.09 -11.02
CA ALA A 314 14.59 10.84 -11.32
C ALA A 314 13.79 12.14 -11.54
N LEU A 315 14.02 13.18 -10.72
CA LEU A 315 13.38 14.48 -10.87
C LEU A 315 13.78 15.17 -12.18
N THR A 316 15.06 15.11 -12.55
CA THR A 316 15.52 15.69 -13.83
C THR A 316 14.92 14.97 -15.04
N GLU A 317 14.79 13.64 -14.97
CA GLU A 317 14.15 12.84 -16.00
C GLU A 317 12.64 13.16 -16.12
N ARG A 318 11.93 13.25 -15.00
CA ARG A 318 10.52 13.69 -14.96
C ARG A 318 10.35 15.08 -15.60
N ARG A 319 11.16 16.06 -15.20
CA ARG A 319 11.12 17.42 -15.79
C ARG A 319 11.39 17.43 -17.30
N LYS A 320 12.36 16.64 -17.77
CA LYS A 320 12.65 16.49 -19.20
C LYS A 320 11.45 15.89 -19.94
N ASN A 321 10.86 14.83 -19.40
CA ASN A 321 9.69 14.17 -20.00
C ASN A 321 8.47 15.08 -20.04
N GLU A 322 8.20 15.82 -18.96
CA GLU A 322 7.15 16.83 -18.92
C GLU A 322 7.37 17.93 -19.96
N GLN A 323 8.60 18.42 -20.11
CA GLN A 323 8.92 19.43 -21.10
C GLN A 323 8.75 18.91 -22.53
N ILE A 324 9.17 17.67 -22.80
CA ILE A 324 8.94 17.00 -24.09
C ILE A 324 7.44 16.87 -24.36
N MET A 325 6.64 16.47 -23.36
CA MET A 325 5.19 16.35 -23.48
C MET A 325 4.53 17.71 -23.74
N ARG A 326 4.92 18.76 -23.00
CA ARG A 326 4.45 20.14 -23.21
C ARG A 326 4.80 20.65 -24.62
N ASN A 327 6.00 20.36 -25.10
CA ASN A 327 6.43 20.72 -26.44
C ASN A 327 5.62 19.99 -27.52
N ARG A 328 5.31 18.69 -27.32
CA ARG A 328 4.44 17.91 -28.22
C ARG A 328 3.02 18.48 -28.25
N LEU A 329 2.44 18.79 -27.10
CA LEU A 329 1.10 19.40 -27.00
C LEU A 329 1.05 20.79 -27.66
N ARG A 330 2.07 21.63 -27.46
CA ARG A 330 2.20 22.92 -28.15
C ARG A 330 2.32 22.76 -29.66
N SER A 331 3.13 21.82 -30.12
CA SER A 331 3.29 21.52 -31.55
C SER A 331 1.96 21.05 -32.16
N GLN A 332 1.25 20.12 -31.51
CA GLN A 332 -0.08 19.67 -31.96
C GLN A 332 -1.12 20.79 -31.97
N ARG A 333 -1.15 21.66 -30.94
CA ARG A 333 -2.01 22.85 -30.95
C ARG A 333 -1.65 23.80 -32.09
N SER A 334 -0.36 24.04 -32.36
CA SER A 334 0.06 24.89 -33.47
C SER A 334 -0.29 24.31 -34.85
N LEU A 335 -0.23 22.99 -35.00
CA LEU A 335 -0.67 22.29 -36.20
C LEU A 335 -2.19 22.41 -36.38
N TRP A 336 -2.97 22.21 -35.31
CA TRP A 336 -4.42 22.43 -35.32
C TRP A 336 -4.80 23.87 -35.67
N VAL A 337 -4.13 24.86 -35.08
CA VAL A 337 -4.36 26.29 -35.37
C VAL A 337 -4.01 26.63 -36.82
N ARG A 338 -2.90 26.10 -37.35
CA ARG A 338 -2.53 26.26 -38.77
C ARG A 338 -3.53 25.60 -39.70
N LEU A 339 -3.99 24.38 -39.37
CA LEU A 339 -5.03 23.70 -40.15
C LEU A 339 -6.33 24.50 -40.14
N ASN A 340 -6.75 24.97 -38.97
CA ASN A 340 -7.99 25.73 -38.80
C ASN A 340 -7.97 27.08 -39.53
N ASN A 341 -6.83 27.78 -39.55
CA ASN A 341 -6.66 29.03 -40.28
C ASN A 341 -6.63 28.86 -41.82
N HIS A 342 -6.41 27.64 -42.31
CA HIS A 342 -6.53 27.30 -43.72
C HIS A 342 -7.90 26.72 -44.11
N ILE A 343 -8.81 26.54 -43.15
CA ILE A 343 -10.19 26.13 -43.44
C ILE A 343 -11.03 27.40 -43.63
N PRO A 344 -11.58 27.64 -44.82
CA PRO A 344 -12.41 28.82 -45.07
C PRO A 344 -13.66 28.84 -44.16
N PRO A 345 -14.15 30.01 -43.74
CA PRO A 345 -15.30 30.13 -42.82
C PRO A 345 -16.58 29.38 -43.26
N TRP A 346 -16.79 29.24 -44.58
CA TRP A 346 -17.92 28.52 -45.16
C TRP A 346 -17.88 26.99 -44.90
N CYS A 347 -16.72 26.43 -44.54
CA CYS A 347 -16.57 25.02 -44.18
C CYS A 347 -16.85 24.76 -42.69
N VAL A 348 -16.65 25.75 -41.80
CA VAL A 348 -16.88 25.60 -40.36
C VAL A 348 -18.34 25.92 -39.99
N PHE A 349 -18.99 26.85 -40.70
CA PHE A 349 -20.37 27.26 -40.37
C PHE A 349 -21.48 26.42 -41.05
N ASN A 350 -21.17 25.71 -42.14
CA ASN A 350 -22.19 25.03 -42.96
C ASN A 350 -22.26 23.50 -42.76
N ARG A 351 -21.52 22.97 -41.76
CA ARG A 351 -21.25 21.53 -41.60
C ARG A 351 -22.05 20.81 -40.52
N ARG A 352 -23.01 21.46 -39.86
CA ARG A 352 -23.74 20.81 -38.75
C ARG A 352 -24.93 19.94 -39.19
N ASN A 353 -25.52 20.17 -40.37
CA ASN A 353 -26.73 19.43 -40.78
C ASN A 353 -26.56 18.45 -41.96
N LYS A 354 -25.77 18.77 -43.00
CA LYS A 354 -25.77 17.94 -44.23
C LYS A 354 -24.81 16.74 -44.21
N LEU A 355 -23.62 16.88 -43.61
CA LEU A 355 -22.63 15.80 -43.57
C LEU A 355 -22.94 14.74 -42.49
N GLY A 356 -23.57 15.12 -41.38
CA GLY A 356 -24.04 14.17 -40.36
C GLY A 356 -25.09 13.20 -40.90
N LEU A 357 -26.04 13.69 -41.72
CA LEU A 357 -27.04 12.86 -42.40
C LEU A 357 -26.40 11.90 -43.40
N ILE A 358 -25.39 12.34 -44.15
CA ILE A 358 -24.67 11.49 -45.11
C ILE A 358 -23.86 10.40 -44.39
N PHE A 359 -23.19 10.73 -43.28
CA PHE A 359 -22.47 9.74 -42.48
C PHE A 359 -23.42 8.73 -41.82
N ALA A 360 -24.55 9.19 -41.27
CA ALA A 360 -25.56 8.30 -40.71
C ALA A 360 -26.15 7.36 -41.78
N ALA A 361 -26.50 7.89 -42.96
CA ALA A 361 -26.98 7.08 -44.07
C ALA A 361 -25.93 6.07 -44.55
N ALA A 362 -24.66 6.47 -44.64
CA ALA A 362 -23.57 5.57 -45.01
C ALA A 362 -23.36 4.45 -43.98
N THR A 363 -23.45 4.74 -42.68
CA THR A 363 -23.36 3.70 -41.64
C THR A 363 -24.52 2.71 -41.68
N VAL A 364 -25.73 3.18 -42.01
CA VAL A 364 -26.90 2.31 -42.17
C VAL A 364 -26.77 1.44 -43.42
N VAL A 365 -26.27 1.99 -44.53
CA VAL A 365 -26.03 1.23 -45.77
C VAL A 365 -24.93 0.19 -45.57
N ILE A 366 -23.83 0.53 -44.90
CA ILE A 366 -22.75 -0.42 -44.57
C ILE A 366 -23.28 -1.52 -43.65
N SER A 367 -24.07 -1.18 -42.62
CA SER A 367 -24.70 -2.16 -41.73
C SER A 367 -25.69 -3.07 -42.47
N TYR A 368 -26.48 -2.54 -43.40
CA TYR A 368 -27.40 -3.30 -44.23
C TYR A 368 -26.68 -4.25 -45.20
N LEU A 369 -25.59 -3.78 -45.82
CA LEU A 369 -24.74 -4.61 -46.68
C LEU A 369 -24.07 -5.72 -45.88
N TYR A 370 -23.59 -5.44 -44.67
CA TYR A 370 -23.01 -6.44 -43.77
C TYR A 370 -24.06 -7.48 -43.33
N TYR A 371 -25.28 -7.05 -43.01
CA TYR A 371 -26.40 -7.94 -42.68
C TYR A 371 -26.79 -8.85 -43.85
N LYS A 372 -26.89 -8.31 -45.07
CA LYS A 372 -27.22 -9.08 -46.28
C LYS A 372 -26.11 -10.08 -46.64
N TYR A 373 -24.85 -9.70 -46.45
CA TYR A 373 -23.71 -10.61 -46.66
C TYR A 373 -23.64 -11.71 -45.59
N GLY A 374 -23.98 -11.38 -44.33
CA GLY A 374 -24.07 -12.34 -43.23
C GLY A 374 -25.20 -13.38 -43.37
N ILE A 375 -26.33 -13.01 -43.98
CA ILE A 375 -27.43 -13.94 -44.26
C ILE A 375 -27.12 -14.89 -45.42
N ASN A 376 -26.53 -14.37 -46.51
CA ASN A 376 -26.15 -15.22 -47.64
C ASN A 376 -25.04 -16.23 -47.29
N SER A 377 -24.15 -15.90 -46.35
CA SER A 377 -23.10 -16.80 -45.87
C SER A 377 -23.61 -17.85 -44.86
N ARG A 378 -24.70 -17.58 -44.11
CA ARG A 378 -25.33 -18.56 -43.21
C ARG A 378 -26.29 -19.55 -43.90
N LEU A 379 -26.85 -19.22 -45.06
CA LEU A 379 -27.70 -20.14 -45.84
C LEU A 379 -26.90 -21.15 -46.70
N SER A 380 -25.60 -20.89 -46.94
CA SER A 380 -24.70 -21.79 -47.66
C SER A 380 -24.11 -22.93 -46.79
N LEU A 381 -24.20 -22.82 -45.46
CA LEU A 381 -23.53 -23.74 -44.52
C LEU A 381 -24.43 -24.86 -43.96
N PHE A 382 -25.72 -24.87 -44.31
CA PHE A 382 -26.69 -25.91 -43.92
C PHE A 382 -27.17 -26.80 -45.09
N GLY A 383 -26.50 -26.75 -46.24
CA GLY A 383 -26.91 -27.46 -47.47
C GLY A 383 -26.22 -28.80 -47.76
N THR A 384 -25.26 -29.25 -46.95
CA THR A 384 -24.44 -30.44 -47.28
C THR A 384 -24.21 -31.35 -46.08
N PHE A 385 -25.26 -32.02 -45.62
CA PHE A 385 -25.18 -33.35 -44.99
C PHE A 385 -26.52 -34.09 -45.20
N LYS A 386 -26.62 -34.78 -46.34
CA LYS A 386 -27.61 -35.84 -46.58
C LYS A 386 -27.03 -36.80 -47.63
N THR A 387 -26.38 -37.86 -47.15
CA THR A 387 -26.46 -39.24 -47.67
C THR A 387 -25.75 -40.15 -46.68
#